data_AF-A0A6I6IW19-F1
#
_entry.id   AF-A0A6I6IW19-F1
#
_cell.length_a   1.000
_cell.length_b   1.000
_cell.length_c   1.000
_cell.angle_alpha   90.00
_cell.angle_beta   90.00
_cell.angle_gamma   90.00
#
_symmetry.space_group_name_H-M   'P 1'
#
loop_
_entity.id
_entity.type
_entity.pdbx_description
1 polymer ?
#
loop_
_entity_poly.entity_id
_entity_poly.type
_entity_poly.pdbx_seq_one_letter_code
_entity_poly.pdbx_strand_id
1 'polypeptide(L)'
;MKPYLIGLATCVLLLSPGAALAQDKQICEAKLFGKKARLWVEDGQPVRYQWSNRAALSAQMSGNQITIAASPPATLSNVEMGQNGKGQATITGDWKFKTNTQDNVVFTCRPK
;
A
#
# COMPACT_ATOMS: atom_id res chain seq x y z
N MET A 1 24.23 -44.09 25.97
CA MET A 1 22.85 -43.63 25.68
C MET A 1 22.91 -42.13 25.43
N LYS A 2 22.41 -41.66 24.28
CA LYS A 2 22.09 -40.25 23.96
C LYS A 2 20.59 -40.05 24.27
N PRO A 3 20.08 -38.84 24.61
CA PRO A 3 20.08 -37.73 23.66
C PRO A 3 20.31 -36.30 24.22
N TYR A 4 20.58 -35.43 23.24
CA TYR A 4 20.59 -33.96 23.21
C TYR A 4 19.22 -33.33 23.53
N LEU A 5 19.21 -32.03 23.90
CA LEU A 5 18.21 -30.98 23.60
C LEU A 5 18.73 -29.67 24.24
N ILE A 6 19.50 -28.81 23.56
CA ILE A 6 19.08 -27.71 22.67
C ILE A 6 17.83 -26.97 23.18
N GLY A 7 18.05 -25.99 24.07
CA GLY A 7 17.05 -25.00 24.47
C GLY A 7 17.11 -23.78 23.55
N LEU A 8 16.05 -23.61 22.77
CA LEU A 8 15.86 -22.62 21.71
C LEU A 8 16.09 -21.17 22.16
N ALA A 9 16.82 -20.43 21.33
CA ALA A 9 16.80 -18.97 21.31
C ALA A 9 15.39 -18.51 20.94
N THR A 10 14.67 -17.93 21.90
CA THR A 10 13.40 -17.24 21.67
C THR A 10 13.69 -15.97 20.88
N CYS A 11 13.61 -16.08 19.56
CA CYS A 11 13.62 -14.93 18.67
C CYS A 11 12.28 -14.21 18.84
N VAL A 12 12.22 -13.25 19.77
CA VAL A 12 11.09 -12.33 19.89
C VAL A 12 11.17 -11.35 18.73
N LEU A 13 10.62 -11.75 17.58
CA LEU A 13 10.34 -10.84 16.49
C LEU A 13 9.18 -9.94 16.93
N LEU A 14 9.51 -8.75 17.45
CA LEU A 14 8.61 -7.61 17.52
C LEU A 14 8.24 -7.20 16.08
N LEU A 15 7.23 -7.84 15.51
CA LEU A 15 6.58 -7.37 14.28
C LEU A 15 5.68 -6.19 14.64
N SER A 16 6.22 -4.99 14.48
CA SER A 16 5.43 -3.76 14.41
C SER A 16 4.33 -3.93 13.33
N PRO A 17 3.08 -3.50 13.59
CA PRO A 17 2.01 -3.53 12.60
C PRO A 17 2.28 -2.44 11.56
N GLY A 18 2.97 -2.86 10.51
CA GLY A 18 3.32 -2.07 9.35
C GLY A 18 4.03 -3.01 8.42
N ALA A 19 3.27 -3.94 7.82
CA ALA A 19 3.78 -4.82 6.80
C ALA A 19 4.28 -3.95 5.65
N ALA A 20 5.56 -3.60 5.69
CA ALA A 20 6.22 -2.93 4.59
C ALA A 20 5.98 -3.80 3.36
N LEU A 21 5.36 -3.22 2.34
CA LEU A 21 5.36 -3.80 1.01
C LEU A 21 6.83 -4.12 0.71
N ALA A 22 7.12 -5.34 0.30
CA ALA A 22 8.48 -5.79 -0.02
C ALA A 22 9.24 -4.70 -0.81
N GLN A 23 10.55 -4.54 -0.53
CA GLN A 23 11.43 -3.45 -0.98
C GLN A 23 11.62 -3.33 -2.50
N ASP A 24 10.71 -3.87 -3.30
CA ASP A 24 10.74 -3.87 -4.75
C ASP A 24 9.84 -2.78 -5.31
N LYS A 25 10.16 -2.32 -6.52
CA LYS A 25 9.28 -1.41 -7.26
C LYS A 25 7.98 -2.13 -7.60
N GLN A 26 6.85 -1.53 -7.25
CA GLN A 26 5.53 -2.09 -7.45
C GLN A 26 4.58 -1.11 -8.13
N ILE A 27 3.62 -1.65 -8.87
CA ILE A 27 2.46 -0.92 -9.35
C ILE A 27 1.23 -1.52 -8.69
N CYS A 28 0.54 -0.70 -7.91
CA CYS A 28 -0.71 -1.04 -7.25
C CYS A 28 -1.89 -0.46 -8.02
N GLU A 29 -2.85 -1.30 -8.38
CA GLU A 29 -3.99 -0.94 -9.22
C GLU A 29 -5.31 -1.08 -8.46
N ALA A 30 -6.19 -0.10 -8.64
CA ALA A 30 -7.56 -0.12 -8.12
C ALA A 30 -8.55 0.44 -9.16
N LYS A 31 -9.84 0.33 -8.86
CA LYS A 31 -10.91 0.99 -9.63
C LYS A 31 -11.55 2.07 -8.75
N LEU A 32 -11.33 3.33 -9.12
CA LEU A 32 -11.90 4.50 -8.46
C LEU A 32 -12.93 5.13 -9.39
N PHE A 33 -14.19 5.18 -8.93
CA PHE A 33 -15.30 5.78 -9.68
C PHE A 33 -15.41 5.28 -11.12
N GLY A 34 -15.31 3.97 -11.31
CA GLY A 34 -15.41 3.35 -12.64
C GLY A 34 -14.13 3.42 -13.49
N LYS A 35 -13.09 4.13 -13.05
CA LYS A 35 -11.84 4.32 -13.81
C LYS A 35 -10.66 3.64 -13.11
N LYS A 36 -9.68 3.22 -13.92
CA LYS A 36 -8.44 2.62 -13.41
C LYS A 36 -7.62 3.66 -12.66
N ALA A 37 -7.14 3.29 -11.48
CA ALA A 37 -6.20 4.07 -10.69
C ALA A 37 -4.92 3.25 -10.49
N ARG A 38 -3.76 3.90 -10.60
CA ARG A 38 -2.45 3.28 -10.43
C ARG A 38 -1.66 4.08 -9.41
N LEU A 39 -1.05 3.38 -8.47
CA LEU A 39 -0.15 3.91 -7.46
C LEU A 39 1.20 3.20 -7.60
N TRP A 40 2.26 3.95 -7.84
CA TRP A 40 3.62 3.41 -7.87
C TRP A 40 4.19 3.47 -6.48
N VAL A 41 4.72 2.35 -6.05
CA VAL A 41 5.40 2.19 -4.76
C VAL A 41 6.84 1.81 -5.05
N GLU A 42 7.77 2.56 -4.47
CA GLU A 42 9.21 2.30 -4.52
C GLU A 42 9.71 2.24 -3.08
N ASP A 43 10.45 1.18 -2.74
CA ASP A 43 10.96 0.94 -1.38
C ASP A 43 9.88 1.01 -0.28
N GLY A 44 8.70 0.46 -0.58
CA GLY A 44 7.53 0.48 0.32
C GLY A 44 6.82 1.84 0.45
N GLN A 45 7.28 2.87 -0.27
CA GLN A 45 6.72 4.21 -0.23
C GLN A 45 6.01 4.56 -1.55
N PRO A 46 4.77 5.09 -1.52
CA PRO A 46 4.12 5.58 -2.72
C PRO A 46 4.79 6.86 -3.21
N VAL A 47 5.16 6.87 -4.49
CA VAL A 47 5.89 7.98 -5.11
C VAL A 47 5.10 8.66 -6.22
N ARG A 48 4.20 7.93 -6.88
CA ARG A 48 3.39 8.45 -8.00
C ARG A 48 1.99 7.88 -7.99
N TYR A 49 1.04 8.65 -8.49
CA TYR A 49 -0.34 8.24 -8.70
C TYR A 49 -0.84 8.66 -10.09
N GLN A 50 -1.64 7.81 -10.73
CA GLN A 50 -2.28 8.11 -12.00
C GLN A 50 -3.73 7.63 -12.00
N TRP A 51 -4.64 8.53 -12.37
CA TRP A 51 -6.05 8.20 -12.56
C TRP A 51 -6.40 8.21 -14.04
N SER A 52 -6.91 7.09 -14.54
CA SER A 52 -7.23 6.87 -15.94
C SER A 52 -6.01 7.19 -16.83
N ASN A 53 -6.24 7.89 -17.93
CA ASN A 53 -5.24 8.28 -18.92
C ASN A 53 -4.61 9.65 -18.59
N ARG A 54 -4.85 10.22 -17.40
CA ARG A 54 -4.32 11.53 -17.01
C ARG A 54 -2.82 11.47 -16.73
N ALA A 55 -2.16 12.62 -16.65
CA ALA A 55 -0.78 12.70 -16.21
C ALA A 55 -0.61 12.09 -14.81
N ALA A 56 0.51 11.40 -14.60
CA ALA A 56 0.87 10.91 -13.27
C ALA A 56 1.29 12.09 -12.38
N LEU A 57 0.76 12.12 -11.17
CA LEU A 57 1.05 13.10 -10.13
C LEU A 57 1.99 12.47 -9.09
N SER A 58 2.71 13.30 -8.34
CA SER A 58 3.45 12.81 -7.17
C SER A 58 2.47 12.33 -6.10
N ALA A 59 2.88 11.28 -5.42
CA ALA A 59 2.23 10.78 -4.21
C ALA A 59 3.28 10.72 -3.10
N GLN A 60 2.83 10.88 -1.86
CA GLN A 60 3.67 10.75 -0.69
C GLN A 60 2.84 10.16 0.46
N MET A 61 3.46 9.29 1.25
CA MET A 61 2.86 8.77 2.48
C MET A 61 3.37 9.55 3.70
N SER A 62 2.47 9.80 4.65
CA SER A 62 2.77 10.33 5.97
C SER A 62 1.84 9.64 6.97
N GLY A 63 2.41 8.85 7.89
CA GLY A 63 1.63 7.95 8.74
C GLY A 63 0.72 7.05 7.91
N ASN A 64 -0.56 6.99 8.29
CA ASN A 64 -1.58 6.17 7.62
C ASN A 64 -2.34 6.94 6.53
N GLN A 65 -1.72 7.96 5.91
CA GLN A 65 -2.32 8.75 4.84
C GLN A 65 -1.37 8.87 3.66
N ILE A 66 -1.90 8.65 2.45
CA ILE A 66 -1.24 8.98 1.19
C ILE A 66 -1.87 10.25 0.64
N THR A 67 -1.03 11.23 0.32
CA THR A 67 -1.44 12.49 -0.28
C THR A 67 -0.94 12.57 -1.71
N ILE A 68 -1.80 12.99 -2.62
CA ILE A 68 -1.52 13.10 -4.06
C ILE A 68 -1.59 14.57 -4.45
N ALA A 69 -0.56 15.04 -5.16
CA ALA A 69 -0.38 16.44 -5.56
C ALA A 69 -1.33 16.87 -6.71
N ALA A 70 -2.64 16.74 -6.48
CA ALA A 70 -3.69 17.34 -7.29
C ALA A 70 -4.05 18.73 -6.73
N SER A 71 -4.83 19.51 -7.49
CA SER A 71 -5.43 20.77 -7.01
C SER A 71 -6.96 20.67 -7.03
N PRO A 72 -7.63 20.63 -5.86
CA PRO A 72 -7.09 20.45 -4.51
C PRO A 72 -6.46 19.05 -4.31
N PRO A 73 -5.69 18.78 -3.25
CA PRO A 73 -5.07 17.47 -3.04
C PRO A 73 -6.11 16.34 -2.95
N ALA A 74 -5.74 15.17 -3.47
CA ALA A 74 -6.47 13.92 -3.21
C ALA A 74 -5.78 13.17 -2.07
N THR A 75 -6.55 12.46 -1.25
CA THR A 75 -6.03 11.67 -0.14
C THR A 75 -6.56 10.25 -0.17
N LEU A 76 -5.73 9.29 0.23
CA LEU A 76 -6.13 7.97 0.67
C LEU A 76 -5.80 7.90 2.17
N SER A 77 -6.81 7.81 3.02
CA SER A 77 -6.67 7.83 4.49
C SER A 77 -6.89 6.42 5.06
N ASN A 78 -6.60 6.23 6.34
CA ASN A 78 -6.75 4.93 7.00
C ASN A 78 -6.02 3.82 6.22
N VAL A 79 -4.80 4.14 5.78
CA VAL A 79 -4.04 3.26 4.90
C VAL A 79 -3.55 2.04 5.67
N GLU A 80 -3.92 0.87 5.16
CA GLU A 80 -3.49 -0.43 5.67
C GLU A 80 -2.77 -1.19 4.55
N MET A 81 -1.57 -1.68 4.86
CA MET A 81 -0.81 -2.55 3.97
C MET A 81 -1.02 -4.01 4.37
N GLY A 82 -1.23 -4.88 3.39
CA GLY A 82 -1.50 -6.29 3.64
C GLY A 82 -1.27 -7.17 2.43
N GLN A 83 -1.90 -8.35 2.43
CA GLN A 83 -1.89 -9.28 1.32
C GLN A 83 -3.29 -9.86 1.10
N ASN A 84 -3.65 -10.13 -0.16
CA ASN A 84 -4.87 -10.86 -0.48
C ASN A 84 -4.68 -12.38 -0.32
N GLY A 85 -5.75 -13.16 -0.47
CA GLY A 85 -5.71 -14.63 -0.38
C GLY A 85 -4.85 -15.34 -1.44
N LYS A 86 -4.21 -14.60 -2.35
CA LYS A 86 -3.23 -15.09 -3.34
C LYS A 86 -1.80 -14.67 -3.01
N GLY A 87 -1.56 -14.09 -1.83
CA GLY A 87 -0.26 -13.56 -1.42
C GLY A 87 0.16 -12.28 -2.15
N GLN A 88 -0.74 -11.65 -2.91
CA GLN A 88 -0.42 -10.38 -3.57
C GLN A 88 -0.53 -9.26 -2.56
N ALA A 89 0.49 -8.41 -2.51
CA ALA A 89 0.51 -7.21 -1.70
C ALA A 89 -0.69 -6.30 -2.03
N THR A 90 -1.31 -5.72 -1.00
CA THR A 90 -2.44 -4.81 -1.12
C THR A 90 -2.25 -3.56 -0.28
N ILE A 91 -2.79 -2.44 -0.77
CA ILE A 91 -2.94 -1.19 -0.01
C ILE A 91 -4.43 -0.89 0.04
N THR A 92 -4.99 -0.87 1.24
CA THR A 92 -6.40 -0.53 1.48
C THR A 92 -6.49 0.86 2.10
N GLY A 93 -7.55 1.61 1.81
CA GLY A 93 -7.83 2.86 2.52
C GLY A 93 -9.04 3.59 1.95
N ASP A 94 -9.34 4.75 2.54
CA ASP A 94 -10.50 5.57 2.18
C ASP A 94 -10.09 6.72 1.28
N TRP A 95 -10.64 6.74 0.08
CA TRP A 95 -10.31 7.71 -0.95
C TRP A 95 -11.15 8.98 -0.80
N LYS A 96 -10.52 10.14 -0.92
CA LYS A 96 -11.17 11.44 -0.99
C LYS A 96 -10.53 12.34 -2.04
N PHE A 97 -11.36 12.89 -2.92
CA PHE A 97 -10.95 13.96 -3.84
C PHE A 97 -12.13 14.89 -4.15
N LYS A 98 -12.02 16.15 -3.72
CA LYS A 98 -13.13 17.12 -3.75
C LYS A 98 -14.35 16.55 -3.02
N THR A 99 -15.50 16.46 -3.68
CA THR A 99 -16.74 15.87 -3.16
C THR A 99 -16.83 14.36 -3.39
N ASN A 100 -15.89 13.75 -4.10
CA ASN A 100 -15.92 12.31 -4.37
C ASN A 100 -15.20 11.56 -3.25
N THR A 101 -15.92 10.64 -2.62
CA THR A 101 -15.39 9.74 -1.59
C THR A 101 -15.68 8.29 -1.97
N GLN A 102 -14.78 7.38 -1.60
CA GLN A 102 -14.98 5.94 -1.74
C GLN A 102 -14.22 5.24 -0.61
N ASP A 103 -14.95 4.49 0.21
CA ASP A 103 -14.36 3.81 1.36
C ASP A 103 -13.81 2.44 0.96
N ASN A 104 -12.84 1.94 1.73
CA ASN A 104 -12.28 0.59 1.57
C ASN A 104 -11.77 0.29 0.15
N VAL A 105 -11.10 1.25 -0.46
CA VAL A 105 -10.47 1.07 -1.78
C VAL A 105 -9.28 0.15 -1.63
N VAL A 106 -9.32 -0.99 -2.31
CA VAL A 106 -8.22 -1.96 -2.33
C VAL A 106 -7.39 -1.80 -3.60
N PHE A 107 -6.15 -1.36 -3.46
CA PHE A 107 -5.15 -1.43 -4.50
C PHE A 107 -4.43 -2.76 -4.42
N THR A 108 -4.41 -3.51 -5.52
CA THR A 108 -3.63 -4.76 -5.62
C THR A 108 -2.30 -4.47 -6.32
N CYS A 109 -1.21 -4.77 -5.64
CA CYS A 109 0.16 -4.52 -6.08
C CYS A 109 0.72 -5.69 -6.89
N ARG A 110 1.51 -5.36 -7.90
CA ARG A 110 2.33 -6.30 -8.67
C ARG A 110 3.75 -5.75 -8.82
N PRO A 111 4.77 -6.62 -8.87
CA PRO A 111 6.12 -6.20 -9.22
C PRO A 111 6.14 -5.42 -10.54
N LYS A 112 6.98 -4.39 -10.60
CA LYS A 112 7.16 -3.53 -11.77
C LYS A 112 8.33 -4.00 -12.62
#